data_AF-A0AAE3SMY1-F1
#
_entry.id   AF-A0AAE3SMY1-F1
#
_cell.length_a   1.000
_cell.length_b   1.000
_cell.length_c   1.000
_cell.angle_alpha   90.00
_cell.angle_beta   90.00
_cell.angle_gamma   90.00
#
_symmetry.space_group_name_H-M   'P 1'
#
loop_
_entity.id
_entity.type
_entity.pdbx_description
1 polymer ?
#
loop_
_entity_poly.entity_id
_entity_poly.type
_entity_poly.pdbx_seq_one_letter_code
_entity_poly.pdbx_strand_id
1 'polypeptide(L)'
;MGIIITTHDDLYKSQLNLDAFKSLEAKEVQNYIAALKRGFELITKIRELMLDYKHRLRDNYKFYSQDLLNNLFKHPYTKIEYVVNDLGVSRLTAANYLNKLADDNMLRKEKLGTGNYYINEELFKLLTNR
;
A
#
# COMPACT_ATOMS: atom_id res chain seq x y z
N MET A 1 -43.08 -47.53 -10.94
CA MET A 1 -43.45 -46.40 -10.06
C MET A 1 -43.05 -46.80 -8.65
N GLY A 2 -42.07 -46.12 -8.05
CA GLY A 2 -41.56 -46.44 -6.71
C GLY A 2 -40.54 -45.40 -6.27
N ILE A 3 -41.04 -44.31 -5.66
CA ILE A 3 -40.25 -43.36 -4.88
C ILE A 3 -40.46 -43.76 -3.42
N ILE A 4 -39.44 -44.23 -2.69
CA ILE A 4 -39.40 -44.22 -1.21
C ILE A 4 -37.92 -44.19 -0.76
N ILE A 5 -37.47 -42.97 -0.41
CA ILE A 5 -36.52 -42.57 0.66
C ILE A 5 -35.16 -43.30 0.80
N THR A 6 -34.11 -42.71 0.21
CA THR A 6 -32.85 -42.60 0.95
C THR A 6 -33.09 -41.59 2.08
N THR A 7 -33.09 -42.10 3.30
CA THR A 7 -33.24 -41.38 4.56
C THR A 7 -32.36 -40.13 4.57
N HIS A 8 -32.93 -39.04 5.10
CA HIS A 8 -32.25 -37.76 5.29
C HIS A 8 -30.93 -37.90 6.09
N ASP A 9 -30.72 -39.03 6.79
CA ASP A 9 -29.47 -39.41 7.46
C ASP A 9 -28.27 -39.62 6.52
N ASP A 10 -28.46 -40.17 5.31
CA ASP A 10 -27.35 -40.35 4.35
C ASP A 10 -26.97 -39.03 3.68
N LEU A 11 -27.95 -38.14 3.50
CA LEU A 11 -27.75 -36.74 3.09
C LEU A 11 -27.06 -35.92 4.19
N TYR A 12 -27.37 -36.16 5.46
CA TYR A 12 -26.71 -35.51 6.60
C TYR A 12 -25.28 -36.02 6.81
N LYS A 13 -25.02 -37.32 6.60
CA LYS A 13 -23.66 -37.91 6.62
C LYS A 13 -22.81 -37.43 5.44
N SER A 14 -23.41 -37.17 4.28
CA SER A 14 -22.75 -36.46 3.18
C SER A 14 -22.41 -34.99 3.55
N GLN A 15 -23.28 -34.34 4.35
CA GLN A 15 -23.07 -33.00 4.90
C GLN A 15 -21.98 -32.91 5.99
N LEU A 16 -21.56 -34.05 6.55
CA LEU A 16 -20.50 -34.18 7.54
C LEU A 16 -19.19 -34.70 6.94
N ASN A 17 -18.98 -34.53 5.63
CA ASN A 17 -17.63 -34.59 5.08
C ASN A 17 -16.87 -33.32 5.48
N LEU A 18 -16.51 -33.23 6.76
CA LEU A 18 -15.63 -32.21 7.33
C LEU A 18 -14.25 -32.16 6.63
N ASP A 19 -13.92 -33.20 5.84
CA ASP A 19 -12.74 -33.26 4.98
C ASP A 19 -12.92 -32.52 3.64
N ALA A 20 -14.17 -32.24 3.21
CA ALA A 20 -14.45 -31.45 2.00
C ALA A 20 -14.22 -29.94 2.20
N PHE A 21 -14.09 -29.46 3.45
CA PHE A 21 -13.61 -28.10 3.75
C PHE A 21 -12.12 -27.91 3.41
N LYS A 22 -11.44 -28.96 2.92
CA LYS A 22 -10.10 -28.90 2.33
C LYS A 22 -10.11 -29.22 0.83
N SER A 23 -11.22 -29.01 0.11
CA SER A 23 -11.14 -29.05 -1.35
C SER A 23 -10.17 -27.97 -1.85
N LEU A 24 -9.45 -28.26 -2.93
CA LEU A 24 -8.53 -27.30 -3.55
C LEU A 24 -9.26 -25.99 -3.91
N GLU A 25 -10.49 -26.13 -4.40
CA GLU A 25 -11.39 -25.02 -4.75
C GLU A 25 -11.73 -24.15 -3.53
N ALA A 26 -12.07 -24.76 -2.38
CA ALA A 26 -12.34 -24.01 -1.16
C ALA A 26 -11.10 -23.22 -0.70
N LYS A 27 -9.91 -23.81 -0.82
CA LYS A 27 -8.63 -23.14 -0.48
C LYS A 27 -8.33 -21.97 -1.43
N GLU A 28 -8.60 -22.12 -2.72
CA GLU A 28 -8.45 -21.03 -3.70
C GLU A 28 -9.39 -19.85 -3.40
N VAL A 29 -10.66 -20.14 -3.10
CA VAL A 29 -11.65 -19.13 -2.70
C VAL A 29 -11.19 -18.39 -1.43
N GLN A 30 -10.72 -19.12 -0.42
CA GLN A 30 -10.20 -18.50 0.81
C GLN A 30 -8.95 -17.65 0.56
N ASN A 31 -8.03 -18.11 -0.30
CA ASN A 31 -6.83 -17.34 -0.67
C ASN A 31 -7.21 -16.01 -1.34
N TYR A 32 -8.20 -16.02 -2.24
CA TYR A 32 -8.69 -14.81 -2.89
C TYR A 32 -9.32 -13.83 -1.88
N ILE A 33 -10.21 -14.30 -1.01
CA ILE A 33 -10.84 -13.48 0.04
C ILE A 33 -9.76 -12.87 0.95
N ALA A 34 -8.77 -13.68 1.35
CA ALA A 34 -7.69 -13.21 2.20
C ALA A 34 -6.80 -12.17 1.49
N ALA A 35 -6.51 -12.34 0.20
CA ALA A 35 -5.76 -11.37 -0.60
C ALA A 35 -6.52 -10.04 -0.72
N LEU A 36 -7.82 -10.08 -0.99
CA LEU A 36 -8.66 -8.88 -1.07
C LEU A 36 -8.71 -8.12 0.25
N LYS A 37 -8.92 -8.83 1.37
CA LYS A 37 -8.93 -8.22 2.71
C LYS A 37 -7.61 -7.52 3.01
N ARG A 38 -6.48 -8.20 2.76
CA ARG A 38 -5.14 -7.61 2.93
C ARG A 38 -4.93 -6.38 2.04
N GLY A 39 -5.37 -6.44 0.78
CA GLY A 39 -5.30 -5.30 -0.14
C GLY A 39 -6.10 -4.09 0.36
N PHE A 40 -7.32 -4.32 0.85
CA PHE A 40 -8.17 -3.28 1.42
C PHE A 40 -7.55 -2.66 2.68
N GLU A 41 -7.01 -3.49 3.58
CA GLU A 41 -6.30 -3.02 4.78
C GLU A 41 -5.08 -2.18 4.42
N LEU A 42 -4.29 -2.60 3.42
CA LEU A 42 -3.13 -1.86 2.94
C LEU A 42 -3.52 -0.49 2.36
N ILE A 43 -4.53 -0.44 1.49
CA ILE A 43 -5.04 0.83 0.92
C ILE A 43 -5.52 1.76 2.04
N THR A 44 -6.22 1.21 3.05
CA THR A 44 -6.71 1.99 4.19
C THR A 44 -5.55 2.62 4.97
N LYS A 45 -4.50 1.85 5.28
CA LYS A 45 -3.30 2.35 5.97
C LYS A 45 -2.55 3.40 5.16
N ILE A 46 -2.41 3.21 3.85
CA ILE A 46 -1.77 4.19 2.95
C ILE A 46 -2.56 5.50 2.94
N ARG A 47 -3.90 5.43 2.91
CA ARG A 47 -4.77 6.62 2.95
C ARG A 47 -4.62 7.39 4.26
N GLU A 48 -4.57 6.69 5.39
CA GLU A 48 -4.33 7.29 6.70
C GLU A 48 -2.97 7.99 6.75
N LEU A 49 -1.91 7.31 6.29
CA LEU A 49 -0.57 7.87 6.20
C LEU A 49 -0.53 9.11 5.30
N MET A 50 -1.21 9.09 4.16
CA MET A 50 -1.27 10.23 3.24
C MET A 50 -1.96 11.43 3.86
N LEU A 51 -3.02 11.21 4.64
CA LEU A 51 -3.71 12.28 5.36
C LEU A 51 -2.81 12.90 6.44
N ASP A 52 -2.11 12.07 7.19
CA ASP A 52 -1.14 12.53 8.19
C ASP A 52 0.01 13.33 7.54
N TYR A 53 0.60 12.83 6.45
CA TYR A 53 1.60 13.56 5.67
C TYR A 53 1.05 14.89 5.14
N LYS A 54 -0.22 14.94 4.71
CA LYS A 54 -0.85 16.18 4.24
C LYS A 54 -0.85 17.24 5.34
N HIS A 55 -1.19 16.88 6.57
CA HIS A 55 -1.18 17.78 7.72
C HIS A 55 0.25 18.20 8.07
N ARG A 56 1.16 17.23 8.27
CA ARG A 56 2.57 17.51 8.56
C ARG A 56 3.22 18.43 7.52
N LEU A 57 2.98 18.19 6.23
CA LEU A 57 3.55 18.99 5.16
C LEU A 57 2.95 20.41 5.13
N ARG A 58 1.62 20.52 5.21
CA ARG A 58 0.92 21.80 5.16
C ARG A 58 1.30 22.71 6.32
N ASP A 59 1.44 22.15 7.52
CA ASP A 59 1.63 22.93 8.74
C ASP A 59 3.09 23.37 8.92
N ASN A 60 4.05 22.59 8.41
CA ASN A 60 5.48 22.83 8.66
C ASN A 60 6.25 23.38 7.45
N TYR A 61 5.71 23.30 6.23
CA TYR A 61 6.45 23.64 5.02
C TYR A 61 5.69 24.63 4.12
N LYS A 62 6.23 25.84 3.99
CA LYS A 62 5.65 26.89 3.12
C LYS A 62 5.55 26.50 1.65
N PHE A 63 6.37 25.54 1.22
CA PHE A 63 6.37 25.02 -0.15
C PHE A 63 5.45 23.83 -0.36
N TYR A 64 4.58 23.51 0.61
CA TYR A 64 3.56 22.48 0.44
C TYR A 64 2.71 22.73 -0.81
N SER A 65 2.53 21.67 -1.59
CA SER A 65 1.54 21.60 -2.66
C SER A 65 0.91 20.20 -2.68
N GLN A 66 -0.28 20.10 -3.25
CA GLN A 66 -0.89 18.79 -3.47
C GLN A 66 -0.02 17.91 -4.39
N ASP A 67 0.66 18.52 -5.37
CA ASP A 67 1.56 17.81 -6.28
C ASP A 67 2.79 17.26 -5.58
N LEU A 68 3.34 17.97 -4.59
CA LEU A 68 4.42 17.44 -3.74
C LEU A 68 3.95 16.21 -2.98
N LEU A 69 2.80 16.29 -2.30
CA LEU A 69 2.24 15.15 -1.59
C LEU A 69 2.01 13.96 -2.54
N ASN A 70 1.41 14.22 -3.70
CA ASN A 70 1.17 13.20 -4.71
C ASN A 70 2.47 12.56 -5.20
N ASN A 71 3.52 13.35 -5.46
CA ASN A 71 4.83 12.84 -5.85
C ASN A 71 5.42 11.87 -4.81
N LEU A 72 5.38 12.25 -3.52
CA LEU A 72 5.92 11.45 -2.42
C LEU A 72 5.21 10.11 -2.21
N PHE A 73 3.93 10.01 -2.62
CA PHE A 73 3.13 8.78 -2.51
C PHE A 73 3.06 7.97 -3.80
N LYS A 74 3.22 8.62 -4.96
CA LYS A 74 3.38 7.96 -6.27
C LYS A 74 4.75 7.30 -6.39
N HIS A 75 5.77 7.89 -5.76
CA HIS A 75 7.14 7.43 -5.79
C HIS A 75 7.66 7.24 -4.36
N PRO A 76 7.53 6.02 -3.75
CA PRO A 76 8.08 5.73 -2.42
C PRO A 76 9.58 6.02 -2.30
N TYR A 77 10.26 5.94 -3.44
CA TYR A 77 11.61 6.43 -3.68
C TYR A 77 11.53 7.54 -4.73
N THR A 78 11.71 8.79 -4.31
CA THR A 78 11.75 9.93 -5.23
C THR A 78 13.18 10.42 -5.46
N LYS A 79 13.36 11.20 -6.53
CA LYS A 79 14.61 11.89 -6.85
C LYS A 79 14.29 13.26 -7.41
N ILE A 80 15.29 14.12 -7.48
CA ILE A 80 15.14 15.52 -7.89
C ILE A 80 14.42 15.62 -9.24
N GLU A 81 14.75 14.77 -10.20
CA GLU A 81 14.16 14.78 -11.55
C GLU A 81 12.66 14.48 -11.55
N TYR A 82 12.17 13.64 -10.63
CA TYR A 82 10.73 13.37 -10.53
C TYR A 82 9.98 14.58 -9.97
N VAL A 83 10.54 15.27 -8.98
CA VAL A 83 9.94 16.49 -8.42
C VAL A 83 9.95 17.62 -9.45
N VAL A 84 11.03 17.76 -10.22
CA VAL A 84 11.09 18.73 -11.33
C VAL A 84 9.96 18.49 -12.33
N ASN A 85 9.78 17.24 -12.75
CA ASN A 85 8.77 16.90 -13.76
C ASN A 85 7.35 17.02 -13.22
N ASP A 86 7.08 16.53 -12.00
CA ASP A 86 5.72 16.48 -11.44
C ASP A 86 5.26 17.84 -10.91
N LEU A 87 6.16 18.69 -10.39
CA LEU A 87 5.80 20.00 -9.81
C LEU A 87 6.11 21.18 -10.76
N GLY A 88 6.83 20.95 -11.86
CA GLY A 88 7.23 22.01 -12.80
C GLY A 88 8.22 23.04 -12.20
N VAL A 89 8.99 22.64 -11.19
CA VAL A 89 9.94 23.53 -10.50
C VAL A 89 11.37 23.34 -11.01
N SER A 90 12.24 24.33 -10.76
CA SER A 90 13.66 24.21 -11.11
C SER A 90 14.33 23.06 -10.34
N ARG A 91 15.42 22.51 -10.90
CA ARG A 91 16.24 21.48 -10.25
C ARG A 91 16.75 21.92 -8.87
N LEU A 92 17.14 23.18 -8.75
CA LEU A 92 17.61 23.75 -7.48
C LEU A 92 16.47 23.79 -6.45
N THR A 93 15.28 24.22 -6.87
CA THR A 93 14.07 24.23 -6.02
C THR A 93 13.69 22.83 -5.55
N ALA A 94 13.64 21.86 -6.46
CA ALA A 94 13.35 20.47 -6.13
C ALA A 94 14.38 19.87 -5.14
N ALA A 95 15.66 20.16 -5.35
CA ALA A 95 16.72 19.76 -4.43
C ALA A 95 16.53 20.36 -3.04
N ASN A 96 16.21 21.66 -2.95
CA ASN A 96 15.96 22.33 -1.68
C ASN A 96 14.76 21.72 -0.94
N TYR A 97 13.66 21.41 -1.64
CA TYR A 97 12.49 20.77 -1.02
C TYR A 97 12.85 19.41 -0.44
N LEU A 98 13.47 18.54 -1.24
CA LEU A 98 13.80 17.18 -0.82
C LEU A 98 14.86 17.12 0.28
N ASN A 99 15.88 17.99 0.21
CA ASN A 99 16.87 18.11 1.29
C ASN A 99 16.20 18.58 2.58
N LYS A 100 15.35 19.61 2.52
CA LYS A 100 14.68 20.12 3.71
C LYS A 100 13.78 19.07 4.36
N LEU A 101 13.03 18.30 3.56
CA LEU A 101 12.25 17.17 4.07
C LEU A 101 13.14 16.07 4.67
N ALA A 102 14.33 15.85 4.13
CA ALA A 102 15.27 14.88 4.69
C ALA A 102 15.90 15.36 6.02
N ASP A 103 16.29 16.64 6.08
CA ASP A 103 16.87 17.25 7.28
C ASP A 103 15.90 17.21 8.47
N ASP A 104 14.60 17.34 8.18
CA ASP A 104 13.52 17.27 9.17
C ASP A 104 13.00 15.83 9.42
N ASN A 105 13.67 14.81 8.87
CA ASN A 105 13.33 13.39 9.00
C ASN A 105 11.97 12.96 8.41
N MET A 106 11.35 13.78 7.54
CA MET A 106 10.19 13.37 6.75
C MET A 106 10.55 12.37 5.65
N LEU A 107 11.79 12.40 5.17
CA LEU A 107 12.36 11.48 4.19
C LEU A 107 13.74 11.00 4.65
N ARG A 108 14.15 9.80 4.26
CA ARG A 108 15.57 9.39 4.36
C ARG A 108 16.27 9.70 3.05
N LYS A 109 17.40 10.40 3.11
CA LYS A 109 18.29 10.57 1.96
C LYS A 109 19.28 9.42 1.88
N GLU A 110 19.40 8.81 0.71
CA GLU A 110 20.29 7.68 0.48
C GLU A 110 21.01 7.83 -0.87
N LYS A 111 22.32 7.54 -0.89
CA LYS A 111 23.11 7.61 -2.12
C LYS A 111 23.15 6.22 -2.76
N LEU A 112 22.69 6.12 -4.00
CA LEU A 112 22.71 4.89 -4.78
C LEU A 112 23.39 5.15 -6.12
N GLY A 113 24.58 4.57 -6.30
CA GLY A 113 25.44 4.85 -7.44
C GLY A 113 25.83 6.33 -7.52
N THR A 114 25.48 6.97 -8.63
CA THR A 114 25.76 8.40 -8.87
C THR A 114 24.62 9.32 -8.43
N GLY A 115 23.46 8.78 -8.06
CA GLY A 115 22.26 9.54 -7.71
C GLY A 115 21.97 9.59 -6.21
N ASN A 116 21.28 10.66 -5.79
CA ASN A 116 20.65 10.74 -4.46
C ASN A 116 19.17 10.40 -4.57
N TYR A 117 18.71 9.50 -3.72
CA TYR A 117 17.32 9.12 -3.56
C TYR A 117 16.79 9.63 -2.23
N TYR A 118 15.50 9.95 -2.21
CA TYR A 118 14.79 10.40 -1.03
C TYR A 118 13.61 9.46 -0.81
N ILE A 119 13.61 8.83 0.36
CA ILE A 119 12.81 7.64 0.62
C ILE A 119 11.75 8.00 1.65
N ASN A 120 10.48 7.79 1.29
CA ASN A 120 9.39 7.83 2.25
C ASN A 120 9.38 6.51 3.01
N GLU A 121 10.11 6.47 4.13
CA GLU A 121 10.31 5.26 4.92
C GLU A 121 9.02 4.68 5.50
N GLU A 122 8.12 5.55 5.95
CA GLU A 122 6.83 5.12 6.50
C GLU A 122 6.00 4.43 5.42
N LEU A 123 5.93 5.01 4.23
CA LEU A 123 5.24 4.40 3.08
C LEU A 123 5.95 3.13 2.60
N PHE A 124 7.27 3.14 2.52
CA PHE A 124 8.03 1.98 2.08
C PHE A 124 7.81 0.78 3.00
N LYS A 125 7.83 0.99 4.32
CA LYS A 125 7.52 -0.05 5.31
C LYS A 125 6.11 -0.58 5.14
N LEU A 126 5.10 0.28 4.91
CA LEU A 126 3.73 -0.17 4.66
C LEU A 126 3.64 -1.06 3.40
N LEU A 127 4.35 -0.71 2.33
CA LEU A 127 4.32 -1.45 1.06
C LEU A 127 5.11 -2.76 1.09
N THR A 128 6.07 -2.90 2.00
CA THR A 128 6.98 -4.06 2.07
C THR A 128 6.70 -5.02 3.22
N ASN A 129 5.91 -4.61 4.21
CA ASN A 129 5.46 -5.51 5.26
C ASN A 129 4.57 -6.60 4.65
N ARG A 130 5.11 -7.82 4.55
CA ARG A 130 4.44 -9.03 4.05
C ARG A 130 4.26 -10.03 5.18
#